data_AF-A0A1C2GFS7-F1
#
_entry.id   AF-A0A1C2GFS7-F1
#
_cell.length_a   1.000
_cell.length_b   1.000
_cell.length_c   1.000
_cell.angle_alpha   90.00
_cell.angle_beta   90.00
_cell.angle_gamma   90.00
#
_symmetry.space_group_name_H-M   'P 1'
#
loop_
_entity.id
_entity.type
_entity.pdbx_description
1 polymer ?
#
loop_
_entity_poly.entity_id
_entity_poly.type
_entity_poly.pdbx_seq_one_letter_code
_entity_poly.pdbx_strand_id
1 'polypeptide(L)'
;MNVQPQTPYEYKFSQEYIRQLEFDYLETYSFQRGEVFELELENNRARFRALNDSQNKRTPDEEMEFRALLSRPVSAELLIDDNEQMHLTAVKTGSFPKLSREATMITNILKMEALNVPAWMCAPMYRDAIVFYDANGKRASVLNICFSCEYMATGKSHLINADSNVYSQLKNLLINIGHAITE
;
A
#
# COMPACT_ATOMS: atom_id res chain seq x y z
N MET A 1 15.76 -22.73 -26.50
CA MET A 1 16.08 -21.97 -25.27
C MET A 1 14.83 -21.20 -24.90
N ASN A 2 14.10 -21.65 -23.89
CA ASN A 2 12.89 -20.96 -23.41
C ASN A 2 13.33 -19.78 -22.55
N VAL A 3 13.25 -18.58 -23.10
CA VAL A 3 13.34 -17.35 -22.32
C VAL A 3 11.98 -17.17 -21.66
N GLN A 4 11.85 -17.52 -20.39
CA GLN A 4 10.70 -17.08 -19.60
C GLN A 4 10.74 -15.55 -19.55
N PRO A 5 9.64 -14.85 -19.86
CA PRO A 5 9.59 -13.40 -19.71
C PRO A 5 9.80 -13.07 -18.23
N GLN A 6 10.88 -12.36 -17.90
CA GLN A 6 11.07 -11.80 -16.58
C GLN A 6 9.95 -10.78 -16.33
N THR A 7 9.08 -11.06 -15.37
CA THR A 7 8.09 -10.10 -14.92
C THR A 7 8.80 -8.91 -14.29
N PRO A 8 8.34 -7.66 -14.49
CA PRO A 8 8.96 -6.46 -13.89
C PRO A 8 8.75 -6.36 -12.36
N TYR A 9 8.28 -7.43 -11.73
CA TYR A 9 7.91 -7.52 -10.33
C TYR A 9 8.80 -8.54 -9.62
N GLU A 10 9.34 -8.13 -8.48
CA GLU A 10 9.98 -9.00 -7.51
C GLU A 10 8.93 -9.48 -6.51
N TYR A 11 8.89 -10.79 -6.27
CA TYR A 11 7.96 -11.41 -5.33
C TYR A 11 8.73 -12.01 -4.16
N LYS A 12 8.24 -11.76 -2.95
CA LYS A 12 8.77 -12.34 -1.73
C LYS A 12 7.63 -12.82 -0.84
N PHE A 13 7.80 -13.91 -0.10
CA PHE A 13 6.78 -14.32 0.86
C PHE A 13 6.83 -13.46 2.12
N SER A 14 5.68 -13.18 2.73
CA SER A 14 5.56 -12.38 3.96
C SER A 14 6.46 -12.90 5.07
N GLN A 15 6.57 -14.23 5.18
CA GLN A 15 7.41 -14.89 6.17
C GLN A 15 8.91 -14.63 5.96
N GLU A 16 9.36 -14.58 4.71
CA GLU A 16 10.76 -14.26 4.37
C GLU A 16 11.00 -12.76 4.54
N TYR A 17 10.02 -11.93 4.19
CA TYR A 17 10.06 -10.49 4.35
C TYR A 17 10.28 -10.12 5.82
N ILE A 18 9.40 -10.58 6.70
CA ILE A 18 9.42 -10.16 8.10
C ILE A 18 10.58 -10.77 8.90
N ARG A 19 11.10 -11.93 8.51
CA ARG A 19 12.26 -12.56 9.17
C ARG A 19 13.57 -11.82 8.92
N GLN A 20 13.67 -11.09 7.80
CA GLN A 20 14.88 -10.34 7.42
C GLN A 20 14.80 -8.86 7.82
N LEU A 21 13.65 -8.41 8.33
CA LEU A 21 13.43 -7.01 8.67
C LEU A 21 13.88 -6.71 10.10
N GLU A 22 14.91 -5.88 10.22
CA GLU A 22 15.31 -5.30 11.50
C GLU A 22 14.54 -4.00 11.75
N PHE A 23 13.90 -3.91 12.91
CA PHE A 23 13.13 -2.76 13.36
C PHE A 23 13.02 -2.77 14.90
N ASP A 24 12.71 -1.62 15.48
CA ASP A 24 12.56 -1.38 16.92
C ASP A 24 11.14 -0.99 17.31
N TYR A 25 10.39 -0.36 16.40
CA TYR A 25 8.95 -0.13 16.53
C TYR A 25 8.28 -0.11 15.16
N LEU A 26 6.96 -0.23 15.17
CA LEU A 26 6.14 -0.06 13.98
C LEU A 26 5.03 0.96 14.22
N GLU A 27 4.60 1.60 13.14
CA GLU A 27 3.41 2.43 13.11
C GLU A 27 2.45 1.89 12.06
N THR A 28 1.17 2.14 12.28
CA THR A 28 0.11 1.71 11.38
C THR A 28 -0.64 2.92 10.85
N TYR A 29 -1.04 2.85 9.58
CA TYR A 29 -1.68 3.95 8.88
C TYR A 29 -2.89 3.47 8.10
N SER A 30 -3.92 4.30 8.07
CA SER A 30 -5.02 4.19 7.12
C SER A 30 -4.98 5.39 6.17
N PHE A 31 -5.21 5.16 4.88
CA PHE A 31 -5.12 6.19 3.85
C PHE A 31 -6.05 5.87 2.68
N GLN A 32 -6.22 6.81 1.76
CA GLN A 32 -7.16 6.69 0.64
C GLN A 32 -8.60 6.37 1.11
N ARG A 33 -9.06 7.01 2.19
CA ARG A 33 -10.41 6.87 2.75
C ARG A 33 -10.95 8.22 3.23
N GLY A 34 -12.27 8.33 3.33
CA GLY A 34 -12.98 9.49 3.88
C GLY A 34 -13.12 10.65 2.90
N GLU A 35 -13.81 11.70 3.38
CA GLU A 35 -14.24 12.84 2.56
C GLU A 35 -13.08 13.54 1.84
N VAL A 36 -11.92 13.65 2.48
CA VAL A 36 -10.73 14.29 1.87
C VAL A 36 -10.28 13.52 0.63
N PHE A 37 -10.22 12.19 0.71
CA PHE A 37 -9.85 11.35 -0.43
C PHE A 37 -10.92 11.38 -1.52
N GLU A 38 -12.20 11.34 -1.14
CA GLU A 38 -13.31 11.38 -2.09
C GLU A 38 -13.35 12.70 -2.87
N LEU A 39 -13.15 13.82 -2.18
CA LEU A 39 -13.06 15.15 -2.79
C LEU A 39 -11.84 15.25 -3.72
N GLU A 40 -10.68 14.74 -3.32
CA GLU A 40 -9.48 14.69 -4.16
C GLU A 40 -9.73 13.85 -5.43
N LEU A 41 -10.36 12.69 -5.29
CA LEU A 41 -10.70 11.82 -6.40
C LEU A 41 -11.70 12.47 -7.36
N GLU A 42 -12.70 13.18 -6.83
CA GLU A 42 -13.67 13.93 -7.62
C GLU A 42 -13.01 15.07 -8.39
N ASN A 43 -12.17 15.86 -7.71
CA ASN A 43 -11.40 16.95 -8.33
C ASN A 43 -10.50 16.43 -9.45
N ASN A 44 -9.76 15.33 -9.20
CA ASN A 44 -8.89 14.71 -10.19
C ASN A 44 -9.69 14.19 -11.40
N ARG A 45 -10.87 13.59 -11.18
CA ARG A 45 -11.76 13.14 -12.27
C ARG A 45 -12.33 14.30 -13.07
N ALA A 46 -12.79 15.36 -12.41
CA ALA A 46 -13.31 16.56 -13.06
C ALA A 46 -12.23 17.23 -13.91
N ARG A 47 -11.02 17.35 -13.35
CA ARG A 47 -9.86 17.92 -14.03
C ARG A 47 -9.43 17.07 -15.22
N PHE A 48 -9.36 15.75 -15.05
CA PHE A 48 -9.06 14.81 -16.13
C PHE A 48 -10.06 14.95 -17.28
N ARG A 49 -11.37 15.01 -16.99
CA ARG A 49 -12.41 15.20 -18.02
C ARG A 49 -12.23 16.53 -18.75
N ALA A 50 -12.04 17.63 -18.03
CA ALA A 50 -11.83 18.94 -18.62
C ALA A 50 -10.61 18.97 -19.55
N LEU A 51 -9.50 18.35 -19.12
CA LEU A 51 -8.29 18.22 -19.95
C LEU A 51 -8.50 17.27 -21.13
N ASN A 52 -9.24 16.18 -20.96
CA ASN A 52 -9.54 15.23 -22.04
C ASN A 52 -10.39 15.87 -23.14
N ASP A 53 -11.35 16.72 -22.78
CA ASP A 53 -12.21 17.41 -23.75
C ASP A 53 -11.46 18.54 -24.49
N SER A 54 -10.35 19.04 -23.93
CA SER A 54 -9.52 20.09 -24.50
C SER A 54 -8.30 19.57 -25.30
N GLN A 55 -8.27 18.30 -25.70
CA GLN A 55 -7.10 17.62 -26.33
C GLN A 55 -6.33 18.46 -27.38
N ASN A 56 -7.02 19.21 -28.24
CA ASN A 56 -6.40 20.02 -29.31
C ASN A 56 -5.97 21.45 -28.89
N LYS A 57 -6.14 21.82 -27.61
CA LYS A 57 -5.94 23.18 -27.09
C LYS A 57 -5.14 23.25 -25.78
N ARG A 58 -4.62 22.13 -25.29
CA ARG A 58 -3.84 22.12 -24.04
C ARG A 58 -2.57 22.94 -24.18
N THR A 59 -2.28 23.73 -23.16
CA THR A 59 -0.97 24.31 -22.95
C THR A 59 0.06 23.21 -22.59
N PRO A 60 1.38 23.48 -22.68
CA PRO A 60 2.40 22.53 -22.25
C PRO A 60 2.23 22.07 -20.80
N ASP A 61 1.82 22.96 -19.89
CA ASP A 61 1.59 22.64 -18.48
C ASP A 61 0.36 21.74 -18.30
N GLU A 62 -0.71 22.01 -19.02
CA GLU A 62 -1.92 21.17 -19.02
C GLU A 62 -1.68 19.78 -19.64
N GLU A 63 -0.80 19.69 -20.63
CA GLU A 63 -0.39 18.40 -21.20
C GLU A 63 0.47 17.61 -20.21
N MET A 64 1.34 18.29 -19.45
CA MET A 64 2.11 17.66 -18.37
C MET A 64 1.18 17.15 -17.25
N GLU A 65 0.22 17.96 -16.83
CA GLU A 65 -0.79 17.61 -15.84
C GLU A 65 -1.66 16.43 -16.32
N PHE A 66 -2.13 16.45 -17.57
CA PHE A 66 -2.92 15.37 -18.14
C PHE A 66 -2.16 14.04 -18.16
N ARG A 67 -0.87 14.07 -18.51
CA ARG A 67 -0.01 12.88 -18.46
C ARG A 67 0.19 12.38 -17.04
N ALA A 68 0.35 13.28 -16.07
CA ALA A 68 0.46 12.91 -14.66
C ALA A 68 -0.84 12.26 -14.13
N LEU A 69 -2.01 12.74 -14.55
CA LEU A 69 -3.30 12.14 -14.20
C LEU A 69 -3.51 10.77 -14.89
N LEU A 70 -3.01 10.59 -16.12
CA LEU A 70 -3.03 9.29 -16.80
C LEU A 70 -2.10 8.27 -16.13
N SER A 71 -0.95 8.71 -15.63
CA SER A 71 0.07 7.82 -15.05
C SER A 71 -0.16 7.50 -13.57
N ARG A 72 -1.17 8.09 -12.93
CA ARG A 72 -1.61 7.83 -11.55
C ARG A 72 -2.87 6.97 -11.52
N PRO A 73 -2.77 5.64 -11.72
CA PRO A 73 -3.88 4.77 -11.38
C PRO A 73 -4.09 4.86 -9.86
N VAL A 74 -5.20 5.49 -9.46
CA VAL A 74 -5.67 5.60 -8.07
C VAL A 74 -5.63 4.25 -7.34
N SER A 75 -5.76 3.16 -8.11
CA SER A 75 -5.71 1.77 -7.66
C SER A 75 -4.28 1.20 -7.52
N ALA A 76 -3.26 2.01 -7.24
CA ALA A 76 -1.91 1.52 -6.94
C ALA A 76 -1.04 2.54 -6.16
N GLU A 77 -1.63 3.59 -5.60
CA GLU A 77 -0.87 4.55 -4.78
C GLU A 77 -0.43 3.88 -3.47
N LEU A 78 0.81 4.17 -3.06
CA LEU A 78 1.41 3.65 -1.84
C LEU A 78 1.37 4.74 -0.76
N LEU A 79 1.55 4.33 0.49
CA LEU A 79 1.63 5.27 1.61
C LEU A 79 2.76 6.28 1.43
N ILE A 80 3.90 5.85 0.87
CA ILE A 80 5.06 6.71 0.60
C ILE A 80 5.29 6.72 -0.91
N ASP A 81 5.39 7.91 -1.50
CA ASP A 81 5.65 8.10 -2.92
C ASP A 81 7.15 8.03 -3.28
N ASP A 82 7.47 8.17 -4.58
CA ASP A 82 8.84 8.13 -5.07
C ASP A 82 9.71 9.31 -4.57
N ASN A 83 9.09 10.36 -4.02
CA ASN A 83 9.74 11.53 -3.43
C ASN A 83 9.87 11.42 -1.89
N GLU A 84 9.67 10.23 -1.35
CA GLU A 84 9.64 9.93 0.09
C GLU A 84 8.55 10.68 0.87
N GLN A 85 7.56 11.24 0.17
CA GLN A 85 6.45 11.96 0.80
C GLN A 85 5.36 10.99 1.20
N MET A 86 4.76 11.25 2.36
CA MET A 86 3.61 10.49 2.83
C MET A 86 2.35 10.92 2.08
N HIS A 87 1.47 9.95 1.80
CA HIS A 87 0.21 10.18 1.14
C HIS A 87 -0.62 11.21 1.91
N LEU A 88 -1.23 12.16 1.20
CA LEU A 88 -1.92 13.32 1.79
C LEU A 88 -3.00 12.93 2.80
N THR A 89 -3.71 11.84 2.54
CA THR A 89 -4.80 11.33 3.38
C THR A 89 -4.36 10.31 4.43
N ALA A 90 -3.06 10.15 4.65
CA ALA A 90 -2.54 9.22 5.63
C ALA A 90 -2.88 9.66 7.06
N VAL A 91 -3.55 8.78 7.78
CA VAL A 91 -3.87 8.93 9.20
C VAL A 91 -3.16 7.84 9.97
N LYS A 92 -2.28 8.22 10.90
CA LYS A 92 -1.67 7.28 11.82
C LYS A 92 -2.72 6.73 12.78
N THR A 93 -2.86 5.41 12.83
CA THR A 93 -3.79 4.71 13.71
C THR A 93 -3.13 4.24 15.00
N GLY A 94 -1.82 3.98 14.98
CA GLY A 94 -1.11 3.47 16.15
C GLY A 94 0.42 3.49 16.01
N SER A 95 1.09 3.34 17.15
CA SER A 95 2.55 3.22 17.26
C SER A 95 2.88 2.21 18.34
N PHE A 96 3.70 1.22 18.00
CA PHE A 96 3.86 0.00 18.78
C PHE A 96 5.33 -0.41 18.84
N PRO A 97 5.96 -0.42 20.03
CA PRO A 97 7.30 -0.99 20.21
C PRO A 97 7.35 -2.45 19.76
N LYS A 98 8.51 -2.93 19.27
CA LYS A 98 8.68 -4.32 18.76
C LYS A 98 8.20 -5.40 19.72
N LEU A 99 8.40 -5.19 21.03
CA LEU A 99 8.02 -6.13 22.09
C LEU A 99 6.59 -5.95 22.61
N SER A 100 5.83 -5.01 22.06
CA SER A 100 4.41 -4.86 22.39
C SER A 100 3.61 -6.06 21.90
N ARG A 101 2.43 -6.25 22.50
CA ARG A 101 1.51 -7.32 22.15
C ARG A 101 1.10 -7.22 20.67
N GLU A 102 0.74 -6.02 20.23
CA GLU A 102 0.25 -5.73 18.88
C GLU A 102 1.35 -5.96 17.84
N ALA A 103 2.58 -5.48 18.07
CA ALA A 103 3.70 -5.73 17.16
C ALA A 103 4.06 -7.21 17.09
N THR A 104 4.02 -7.92 18.22
CA THR A 104 4.25 -9.37 18.26
C THR A 104 3.18 -10.12 17.47
N MET A 105 1.91 -9.72 17.59
CA MET A 105 0.81 -10.33 16.81
C MET A 105 0.98 -10.08 15.31
N ILE A 106 1.24 -8.84 14.89
CA ILE A 106 1.50 -8.50 13.48
C ILE A 106 2.64 -9.35 12.91
N THR A 107 3.78 -9.40 13.61
CA THR A 107 4.93 -10.16 13.13
C THR A 107 4.67 -11.65 13.06
N ASN A 108 3.93 -12.23 14.01
CA ASN A 108 3.56 -13.64 13.99
C ASN A 108 2.61 -13.97 12.85
N ILE A 109 1.62 -13.11 12.57
CA ILE A 109 0.71 -13.25 11.43
C ILE A 109 1.51 -13.24 10.11
N LEU A 110 2.43 -12.28 9.95
CA LEU A 110 3.27 -12.20 8.73
C LEU A 110 4.24 -13.38 8.57
N LYS A 111 4.61 -14.07 9.67
CA LYS A 111 5.49 -15.25 9.67
C LYS A 111 4.80 -16.55 9.26
N MET A 112 3.48 -16.55 9.14
CA MET A 112 2.73 -17.74 8.73
C MET A 112 3.15 -18.21 7.34
N GLU A 113 3.14 -19.53 7.16
CA GLU A 113 3.44 -20.15 5.88
C GLU A 113 2.34 -19.85 4.86
N ALA A 114 2.74 -19.54 3.63
CA ALA A 114 1.83 -19.28 2.53
C ALA A 114 1.47 -20.59 1.82
N LEU A 115 0.25 -21.10 2.05
CA LEU A 115 -0.27 -22.31 1.41
C LEU A 115 -1.22 -21.96 0.26
N ASN A 116 -2.04 -20.93 0.45
CA ASN A 116 -3.02 -20.43 -0.50
C ASN A 116 -2.74 -18.97 -0.81
N VAL A 117 -1.91 -18.73 -1.83
CA VAL A 117 -1.62 -17.37 -2.30
C VAL A 117 -2.76 -16.91 -3.22
N PRO A 118 -3.45 -15.81 -2.88
CA PRO A 118 -4.50 -15.27 -3.74
C PRO A 118 -3.95 -14.80 -5.09
N ALA A 119 -4.72 -15.03 -6.15
CA ALA A 119 -4.36 -14.64 -7.52
C ALA A 119 -5.50 -13.83 -8.17
N TRP A 120 -5.93 -12.77 -7.47
CA TRP A 120 -6.99 -11.89 -7.96
C TRP A 120 -6.52 -11.05 -9.14
N MET A 121 -7.34 -10.94 -10.19
CA MET A 121 -7.07 -10.09 -11.36
C MET A 121 -7.44 -8.61 -11.13
N CYS A 122 -7.69 -8.20 -9.88
CA CYS A 122 -8.00 -6.80 -9.56
C CYS A 122 -6.74 -5.98 -9.29
N ALA A 123 -6.77 -4.70 -9.69
CA ALA A 123 -5.74 -3.75 -9.33
C ALA A 123 -5.85 -3.38 -7.84
N PRO A 124 -4.74 -3.44 -7.07
CA PRO A 124 -4.78 -3.31 -5.62
C PRO A 124 -4.93 -1.86 -5.16
N MET A 125 -6.04 -1.53 -4.51
CA MET A 125 -6.17 -0.24 -3.84
C MET A 125 -5.67 -0.34 -2.40
N TYR A 126 -4.41 0.03 -2.18
CA TYR A 126 -3.83 0.05 -0.85
C TYR A 126 -4.49 1.15 -0.02
N ARG A 127 -4.98 0.79 1.16
CA ARG A 127 -5.67 1.72 2.06
C ARG A 127 -5.21 1.60 3.50
N ASP A 128 -4.35 0.64 3.76
CA ASP A 128 -3.83 0.32 5.06
C ASP A 128 -2.34 0.01 4.90
N ALA A 129 -1.53 0.47 5.83
CA ALA A 129 -0.08 0.29 5.76
C ALA A 129 0.54 0.12 7.14
N ILE A 130 1.65 -0.60 7.17
CA ILE A 130 2.49 -0.82 8.35
C ILE A 130 3.88 -0.29 8.03
N VAL A 131 4.36 0.65 8.81
CA VAL A 131 5.68 1.26 8.64
C VAL A 131 6.57 0.78 9.78
N PHE A 132 7.73 0.24 9.43
CA PHE A 132 8.70 -0.27 10.38
C PHE A 132 9.85 0.72 10.51
N TYR A 133 10.28 1.00 11.74
CA TYR A 133 11.32 1.97 12.05
C TYR A 133 12.41 1.36 12.94
N ASP A 134 13.63 1.87 12.80
CA ASP A 134 14.72 1.62 13.73
C ASP A 134 14.63 2.52 15.00
N ALA A 135 15.54 2.30 15.95
CA ALA A 135 15.61 3.05 17.20
C ALA A 135 15.89 4.56 17.02
N ASN A 136 16.41 4.97 15.86
CA ASN A 136 16.66 6.38 15.53
C ASN A 136 15.48 7.04 14.81
N GLY A 137 14.37 6.30 14.62
CA GLY A 137 13.21 6.76 13.87
C GLY A 137 13.41 6.76 12.35
N LYS A 138 14.46 6.09 11.85
CA LYS A 138 14.65 5.88 10.41
C LYS A 138 13.73 4.76 9.95
N ARG A 139 12.98 5.02 8.88
CA ARG A 139 12.10 4.04 8.24
C ARG A 139 12.93 2.89 7.65
N ALA A 140 12.70 1.67 8.13
CA ALA A 140 13.30 0.45 7.63
C ALA A 140 12.53 -0.11 6.43
N SER A 141 11.19 -0.12 6.49
CA SER A 141 10.33 -0.60 5.41
C SER A 141 8.89 -0.10 5.57
N VAL A 142 8.14 -0.11 4.46
CA VAL A 142 6.69 0.13 4.44
C VAL A 142 6.02 -1.09 3.84
N LEU A 143 4.99 -1.61 4.48
CA LEU A 143 4.15 -2.67 3.94
C LEU A 143 2.76 -2.10 3.68
N ASN A 144 2.44 -1.89 2.40
CA ASN A 144 1.13 -1.44 1.94
C ASN A 144 0.22 -2.64 1.74
N ILE A 145 -1.03 -2.54 2.17
CA ILE A 145 -1.97 -3.67 2.22
C ILE A 145 -3.29 -3.26 1.57
N CYS A 146 -3.75 -4.12 0.66
CA CYS A 146 -5.09 -4.08 0.10
C CYS A 146 -5.83 -5.33 0.57
N PHE A 147 -6.78 -5.18 1.49
CA PHE A 147 -7.56 -6.30 1.99
C PHE A 147 -8.63 -6.80 1.00
N SER A 148 -9.12 -5.94 0.11
CA SER A 148 -10.15 -6.33 -0.88
C SER A 148 -9.61 -7.23 -1.98
N CYS A 149 -8.35 -7.01 -2.37
CA CYS A 149 -7.67 -7.82 -3.38
C CYS A 149 -6.64 -8.77 -2.78
N GLU A 150 -6.51 -8.80 -1.45
CA GLU A 150 -5.50 -9.59 -0.73
C GLU A 150 -4.09 -9.43 -1.35
N TYR A 151 -3.65 -8.17 -1.48
CA TYR A 151 -2.30 -7.83 -1.95
C TYR A 151 -1.50 -7.09 -0.87
N MET A 152 -0.20 -7.34 -0.86
CA MET A 152 0.77 -6.54 -0.12
C MET A 152 1.92 -6.09 -1.02
N ALA A 153 2.47 -4.90 -0.75
CA ALA A 153 3.61 -4.37 -1.47
C ALA A 153 4.49 -3.49 -0.60
N THR A 154 5.80 -3.55 -0.81
CA THR A 154 6.77 -2.62 -0.20
C THR A 154 7.19 -1.49 -1.13
N GLY A 155 6.88 -1.63 -2.42
CA GLY A 155 7.12 -0.63 -3.46
C GLY A 155 6.40 -1.01 -4.75
N LYS A 156 6.44 -0.14 -5.76
CA LYS A 156 5.69 -0.34 -7.04
C LYS A 156 6.00 -1.67 -7.74
N SER A 157 7.22 -2.17 -7.59
CA SER A 157 7.69 -3.42 -8.19
C SER A 157 8.03 -4.52 -7.18
N HIS A 158 7.76 -4.32 -5.89
CA HIS A 158 8.11 -5.26 -4.83
C HIS A 158 6.85 -5.75 -4.13
N LEU A 159 6.40 -6.94 -4.52
CA LEU A 159 5.17 -7.55 -4.05
C LEU A 159 5.46 -8.59 -2.96
N ILE A 160 4.58 -8.61 -1.96
CA ILE A 160 4.66 -9.54 -0.84
C ILE A 160 3.49 -10.52 -0.94
N ASN A 161 3.82 -11.80 -1.16
CA ASN A 161 2.85 -12.88 -1.19
C ASN A 161 2.59 -13.38 0.24
N ALA A 162 1.32 -13.61 0.57
CA ALA A 162 0.92 -14.16 1.85
C ALA A 162 -0.28 -15.10 1.66
N ASP A 163 -0.53 -15.97 2.66
CA ASP A 163 -1.72 -16.80 2.70
C ASP A 163 -2.99 -15.93 2.84
N SER A 164 -4.13 -16.34 2.27
CA SER A 164 -5.43 -15.70 2.56
C SER A 164 -5.70 -15.55 4.07
N ASN A 165 -5.25 -16.50 4.89
CA ASN A 165 -5.40 -16.43 6.34
C ASN A 165 -4.56 -15.30 6.98
N VAL A 166 -3.41 -14.95 6.38
CA VAL A 166 -2.62 -13.79 6.81
C VAL A 166 -3.42 -12.52 6.63
N TYR A 167 -4.08 -12.33 5.49
CA TYR A 167 -4.93 -11.18 5.23
C TYR A 167 -6.11 -11.10 6.19
N SER A 168 -6.81 -12.22 6.40
CA SER A 168 -7.95 -12.26 7.33
C SER A 168 -7.55 -11.90 8.77
N GLN A 169 -6.48 -12.50 9.29
CA GLN A 169 -6.02 -12.21 10.65
C GLN A 169 -5.49 -10.79 10.79
N LEU A 170 -4.74 -10.31 9.79
CA LEU A 170 -4.21 -8.96 9.80
C LEU A 170 -5.35 -7.93 9.72
N LYS A 171 -6.38 -8.15 8.90
CA LYS A 171 -7.59 -7.31 8.83
C LYS A 171 -8.24 -7.19 10.20
N ASN A 172 -8.51 -8.32 10.86
CA ASN A 172 -9.14 -8.33 12.18
C ASN A 172 -8.30 -7.61 13.24
N LEU A 173 -6.98 -7.82 13.23
CA LEU A 173 -6.07 -7.13 14.14
C LEU A 173 -6.05 -5.62 13.89
N LEU A 174 -5.97 -5.19 12.63
CA LEU A 174 -5.94 -3.77 12.27
C LEU A 174 -7.26 -3.06 12.63
N ILE A 175 -8.41 -3.71 12.45
CA ILE A 175 -9.70 -3.20 12.93
C ILE A 175 -9.66 -2.99 14.45
N ASN A 176 -9.17 -3.98 15.21
CA ASN A 176 -9.11 -3.91 16.67
C ASN A 176 -8.19 -2.79 17.20
N ILE A 177 -7.20 -2.36 16.44
CA ILE A 177 -6.32 -1.23 16.79
C ILE A 177 -6.77 0.10 16.19
N GLY A 178 -7.95 0.16 15.55
CA GLY A 178 -8.60 1.41 15.14
C GLY A 178 -8.60 1.72 13.65
N HIS A 179 -8.25 0.77 12.77
CA HIS A 179 -8.40 1.00 11.32
C HIS A 179 -9.87 0.92 10.89
N ALA A 180 -10.29 1.88 10.05
CA ALA A 180 -11.61 1.93 9.44
C ALA A 180 -11.71 1.02 8.20
N ILE A 181 -11.42 -0.27 8.38
CA ILE A 181 -11.55 -1.27 7.32
C ILE A 181 -13.00 -1.73 7.28
N THR A 182 -13.76 -1.23 6.30
CA THR A 182 -15.11 -1.72 6.01
C THR A 182 -15.06 -3.03 5.24
N GLU A 183 -16.09 -3.87 5.38
CA GLU A 183 -16.27 -5.10 4.58
C GLU A 183 -16.33 -4.83 3.08
#